data_AF-A0A060UZR8-F1
#
_entry.id   AF-A0A060UZR8-F1
#
_cell.length_a   1.000
_cell.length_b   1.000
_cell.length_c   1.000
_cell.angle_alpha   90.00
_cell.angle_beta   90.00
_cell.angle_gamma   90.00
#
_symmetry.space_group_name_H-M   'P 1'
#
loop_
_entity.id
_entity.type
_entity.pdbx_description
1 polymer ?
#
loop_
_entity_poly.entity_id
_entity_poly.type
_entity_poly.pdbx_seq_one_letter_code
_entity_poly.pdbx_strand_id
1 'polypeptide(L)'
;MAFMSAQDMMQIGGAVAGALFNAFKNPDLPEPQLVANLVWELPNEINKINLAGTAKVSAGGVFVHAQPFVACKSFPKTKPKSVEIGDLLLIRTLVEKKAVVERRALLLQAKKSDSIPATPDNKNQWHLYEQWPSFTYAINSGLLKGKKRHIKEPDMYDAAKYLLIGQCVAPSNCRHMCCVGWPCHLLYKFHSDICCHYTAQPTKPEISRYRCFAEEIVDFLAGNAGKVFIYPPQRPRLNGWHKVIRDLIDETAKAKSVLIGRAAGVSGKKERGNGTLSFMISTTQSPYYLVVDGNGTANSDTTPPKVPRDWSQGDDGRGISIIEVIVEKGESSTLS
;
A
#
# COMPACT_ATOMS: atom_id res chain seq x y z
N MET A 1 -7.54 25.90 0.55
CA MET A 1 -6.60 26.11 1.67
C MET A 1 -5.84 24.80 1.85
N ALA A 2 -4.51 24.79 1.77
CA ALA A 2 -3.74 23.54 1.84
C ALA A 2 -3.98 22.84 3.19
N PHE A 3 -4.20 21.53 3.15
CA PHE A 3 -4.53 20.72 4.33
C PHE A 3 -3.40 20.66 5.37
N MET A 4 -2.15 20.74 4.91
CA MET A 4 -0.93 20.70 5.72
C MET A 4 -0.08 21.95 5.44
N SER A 5 0.62 22.45 6.46
CA SER A 5 1.59 23.54 6.27
C SER A 5 2.81 23.05 5.49
N ALA A 6 3.59 23.97 4.91
CA ALA A 6 4.85 23.61 4.23
C ALA A 6 5.83 22.89 5.18
N GLN A 7 5.84 23.26 6.47
CA GLN A 7 6.66 22.62 7.49
C GLN A 7 6.20 21.19 7.79
N ASP A 8 4.89 20.96 7.88
CA ASP A 8 4.34 19.61 8.06
C ASP A 8 4.69 18.72 6.86
N MET A 9 4.57 19.27 5.65
CA MET A 9 4.95 18.57 4.42
C MET A 9 6.45 18.23 4.39
N MET A 10 7.32 19.09 4.93
CA MET A 10 8.76 18.79 5.06
C MET A 10 9.03 17.63 6.01
N GLN A 11 8.35 17.59 7.16
CA GLN A 11 8.53 16.51 8.13
C GLN A 11 8.01 15.17 7.60
N ILE A 12 6.83 15.17 6.95
CA ILE A 12 6.28 13.99 6.29
C ILE A 12 7.22 13.53 5.17
N GLY A 13 7.74 14.44 4.36
CA GLY A 13 8.75 14.13 3.34
C GLY A 13 9.99 13.48 3.93
N GLY A 14 10.46 13.96 5.09
CA GLY A 14 11.58 13.38 5.84
C GLY A 14 11.32 11.95 6.29
N ALA A 15 10.16 11.70 6.90
CA ALA A 15 9.74 10.38 7.34
C ALA A 15 9.58 9.39 6.18
N VAL A 16 8.92 9.81 5.09
CA VAL A 16 8.78 8.99 3.88
C VAL A 16 10.14 8.66 3.29
N ALA A 17 11.04 9.64 3.23
CA ALA A 17 12.38 9.42 2.71
C ALA A 17 13.17 8.39 3.56
N GLY A 18 13.16 8.54 4.89
CA GLY A 18 13.79 7.59 5.80
C GLY A 18 13.21 6.18 5.65
N ALA A 19 11.89 6.08 5.53
CA ALA A 19 11.19 4.81 5.39
C ALA A 19 11.58 4.09 4.09
N LEU A 20 11.58 4.81 2.96
CA LEU A 20 11.96 4.23 1.67
C LEU A 20 13.43 3.81 1.65
N PHE A 21 14.32 4.64 2.20
CA PHE A 21 15.74 4.30 2.32
C PHE A 21 15.95 3.00 3.11
N ASN A 22 15.29 2.85 4.26
CA ASN A 22 15.41 1.63 5.06
C ASN A 22 14.75 0.44 4.38
N ALA A 23 13.56 0.62 3.79
CA ALA A 23 12.79 -0.45 3.20
C ALA A 23 13.50 -1.10 2.01
N PHE A 24 14.15 -0.27 1.20
CA PHE A 24 14.80 -0.67 -0.05
C PHE A 24 16.33 -0.64 0.01
N LYS A 25 16.90 -0.53 1.21
CA LYS A 25 18.36 -0.51 1.45
C LYS A 25 19.12 -1.64 0.76
N ASN A 26 18.49 -2.82 0.64
CA ASN A 26 19.04 -3.97 -0.05
C ASN A 26 18.09 -4.37 -1.21
N PRO A 27 18.24 -3.76 -2.41
CA PRO A 27 17.34 -3.99 -3.54
C PRO A 27 17.46 -5.41 -4.12
N ASP A 28 18.48 -6.20 -3.74
CA ASP A 28 18.63 -7.59 -4.17
C ASP A 28 17.65 -8.54 -3.48
N LEU A 29 17.00 -8.10 -2.40
CA LEU A 29 15.97 -8.88 -1.74
C LEU A 29 14.81 -9.20 -2.71
N PRO A 30 14.10 -10.33 -2.49
CA PRO A 30 12.88 -10.63 -3.22
C PRO A 30 11.85 -9.51 -3.05
N GLU A 31 11.08 -9.23 -4.11
CA GLU A 31 10.02 -8.22 -4.10
C GLU A 31 9.07 -8.31 -2.89
N PRO A 32 8.60 -9.51 -2.47
CA PRO A 32 7.77 -9.64 -1.27
C PRO A 32 8.44 -9.14 0.01
N GLN A 33 9.76 -9.34 0.14
CA GLN A 33 10.52 -8.86 1.28
C GLN A 33 10.65 -7.33 1.24
N LEU A 34 10.85 -6.74 0.06
CA LEU A 34 10.91 -5.28 -0.09
C LEU A 34 9.56 -4.64 0.29
N VAL A 35 8.44 -5.25 -0.10
CA VAL A 35 7.09 -4.82 0.32
C VAL A 35 6.91 -5.00 1.83
N ALA A 36 7.34 -6.12 2.41
CA ALA A 36 7.29 -6.34 3.86
C ALA A 36 8.09 -5.28 4.63
N ASN A 37 9.29 -4.95 4.15
CA ASN A 37 10.11 -3.90 4.75
C ASN A 37 9.39 -2.55 4.66
N LEU A 38 8.75 -2.22 3.54
CA LEU A 38 8.01 -0.97 3.40
C LEU A 38 6.82 -0.88 4.36
N VAL A 39 6.06 -1.97 4.49
CA VAL A 39 4.96 -2.10 5.45
C VAL A 39 5.45 -1.94 6.89
N TRP A 40 6.72 -2.25 7.15
CA TRP A 40 7.35 -2.06 8.45
C TRP A 40 7.86 -0.64 8.68
N GLU A 41 8.67 -0.14 7.76
CA GLU A 41 9.41 1.12 7.90
C GLU A 41 8.52 2.35 7.79
N LEU A 42 7.55 2.36 6.87
CA LEU A 42 6.73 3.56 6.65
C LEU A 42 5.86 3.92 7.87
N PRO A 43 5.12 2.99 8.51
CA PRO A 43 4.44 3.30 9.76
C PRO A 43 5.40 3.75 10.87
N ASN A 44 6.56 3.11 11.00
CA ASN A 44 7.54 3.44 12.04
C ASN A 44 8.08 4.87 11.91
N GLU A 45 8.44 5.31 10.70
CA GLU A 45 8.92 6.67 10.49
C GLU A 45 7.80 7.72 10.62
N ILE A 46 6.60 7.44 10.10
CA ILE A 46 5.46 8.35 10.23
C ILE A 46 5.04 8.53 11.69
N ASN A 47 5.17 7.50 12.53
CA ASN A 47 4.82 7.62 13.94
C ASN A 47 5.87 8.35 14.80
N LYS A 48 7.07 8.63 14.26
CA LYS A 48 8.12 9.38 14.97
C LYS A 48 7.98 10.90 14.82
N ILE A 49 7.25 11.36 13.81
CA ILE A 49 7.15 12.79 13.52
C ILE A 49 6.09 13.48 14.38
N ASN A 50 6.40 14.71 14.78
CA ASN A 50 5.46 15.61 15.44
C ASN A 50 5.25 16.82 14.53
N LEU A 51 4.08 16.87 13.90
CA LEU A 51 3.70 17.98 13.02
C LEU A 51 3.61 19.28 13.81
N ALA A 52 4.10 20.37 13.20
CA ALA A 52 4.14 21.69 13.83
C ALA A 52 2.76 22.36 13.83
N GLY A 53 1.91 22.00 12.87
CA GLY A 53 0.52 22.47 12.78
C GLY A 53 -0.41 21.80 13.80
N THR A 54 -1.72 21.97 13.59
CA THR A 54 -2.75 21.29 14.39
C THR A 54 -2.99 19.85 13.95
N ALA A 55 -2.36 19.40 12.86
CA ALA A 55 -2.49 18.05 12.35
C ALA A 55 -1.72 17.06 13.24
N LYS A 56 -2.26 15.85 13.39
CA LYS A 56 -1.56 14.70 13.95
C LYS A 56 -1.60 13.58 12.93
N VAL A 57 -0.54 12.79 12.86
CA VAL A 57 -0.48 11.60 12.01
C VAL A 57 -0.23 10.38 12.86
N SER A 58 -0.86 9.29 12.47
CA SER A 58 -0.54 7.97 12.98
C SER A 58 -0.65 6.95 11.86
N ALA A 59 0.19 5.94 11.88
CA ALA A 59 0.22 4.92 10.84
C ALA A 59 0.31 3.52 11.43
N GLY A 60 -0.24 2.56 10.69
CA GLY A 60 -0.08 1.16 10.97
C GLY A 60 0.04 0.34 9.69
N GLY A 61 0.57 -0.88 9.82
CA GLY A 61 0.84 -1.76 8.70
C GLY A 61 0.42 -3.20 8.99
N VAL A 62 -0.09 -3.87 7.96
CA VAL A 62 -0.34 -5.31 7.94
C VAL A 62 0.26 -5.88 6.66
N PHE A 63 1.27 -6.73 6.77
CA PHE A 63 1.81 -7.42 5.60
C PHE A 63 1.06 -8.72 5.36
N VAL A 64 0.65 -8.96 4.12
CA VAL A 64 0.13 -10.24 3.64
C VAL A 64 0.73 -10.49 2.27
N HIS A 65 1.33 -11.66 2.09
CA HIS A 65 1.92 -12.04 0.82
C HIS A 65 0.95 -12.85 -0.06
N ALA A 66 0.90 -12.49 -1.34
CA ALA A 66 0.43 -13.31 -2.47
C ALA A 66 -1.07 -13.66 -2.54
N GLN A 67 -2.00 -12.76 -2.21
CA GLN A 67 -3.45 -12.84 -2.49
C GLN A 67 -4.09 -11.43 -2.45
N PRO A 68 -5.34 -11.22 -2.91
CA PRO A 68 -6.19 -12.14 -3.66
C PRO A 68 -5.91 -12.12 -5.18
N PHE A 69 -6.18 -13.25 -5.82
CA PHE A 69 -6.08 -13.44 -7.27
C PHE A 69 -7.40 -13.17 -7.97
N VAL A 70 -7.32 -12.67 -9.20
CA VAL A 70 -8.47 -12.41 -10.07
C VAL A 70 -8.28 -13.05 -11.44
N ALA A 71 -9.39 -13.54 -12.00
CA ALA A 71 -9.46 -14.09 -13.34
C ALA A 71 -10.39 -13.23 -14.20
N CYS A 72 -9.95 -12.95 -15.43
CA CYS A 72 -10.75 -12.24 -16.43
C CYS A 72 -10.90 -13.09 -17.68
N LYS A 73 -12.12 -13.11 -18.26
CA LYS A 73 -12.35 -13.78 -19.55
C LYS A 73 -11.62 -13.10 -20.70
N SER A 74 -11.36 -11.80 -20.56
CA SER A 74 -10.71 -10.96 -21.57
C SER A 74 -9.18 -10.98 -21.49
N PHE A 75 -8.57 -11.85 -20.68
CA PHE A 75 -7.12 -11.89 -20.57
C PHE A 75 -6.46 -12.24 -21.91
N PRO A 76 -5.42 -11.49 -22.33
CA PRO A 76 -4.77 -11.68 -23.62
C PRO A 76 -3.96 -12.99 -23.70
N LYS A 77 -3.64 -13.62 -22.57
CA LYS A 77 -2.94 -14.91 -22.49
C LYS A 77 -3.77 -15.93 -21.71
N THR A 78 -3.74 -17.18 -22.16
CA THR A 78 -4.43 -18.31 -21.51
C THR A 78 -3.76 -18.75 -20.20
N LYS A 79 -2.48 -18.41 -20.02
CA LYS A 79 -1.71 -18.60 -18.79
C LYS A 79 -0.93 -17.32 -18.45
N PRO A 80 -0.82 -16.97 -17.15
CA PRO A 80 -1.52 -17.60 -16.02
C PRO A 80 -3.04 -17.33 -16.07
N LYS A 81 -3.86 -18.25 -15.56
CA LYS A 81 -5.34 -18.16 -15.61
C LYS A 81 -5.91 -17.07 -14.69
N SER A 82 -5.12 -16.67 -13.69
CA SER A 82 -5.41 -15.61 -12.75
C SER A 82 -4.13 -14.86 -12.44
N VAL A 83 -4.27 -13.61 -12.02
CA VAL A 83 -3.16 -12.75 -11.58
C VAL A 83 -3.53 -12.09 -10.27
N GLU A 84 -2.55 -11.60 -9.52
CA GLU A 84 -2.80 -10.88 -8.27
C GLU A 84 -3.48 -9.55 -8.56
N ILE A 85 -4.39 -9.14 -7.69
CA ILE A 85 -5.06 -7.84 -7.86
C ILE A 85 -4.12 -6.66 -7.57
N GLY A 86 -3.09 -6.88 -6.75
CA GLY A 86 -2.12 -5.90 -6.28
C GLY A 86 -1.28 -6.48 -5.13
N ASP A 87 -0.13 -5.87 -4.83
CA ASP A 87 0.78 -6.28 -3.75
C ASP A 87 0.58 -5.47 -2.48
N LEU A 88 0.29 -4.18 -2.63
CA LEU A 88 0.20 -3.21 -1.54
C LEU A 88 -1.00 -2.28 -1.74
N LEU A 89 -1.78 -2.11 -0.67
CA LEU A 89 -2.87 -1.14 -0.60
C LEU A 89 -2.52 -0.07 0.44
N LEU A 90 -2.40 1.17 0.00
CA LEU A 90 -2.29 2.33 0.88
C LEU A 90 -3.68 2.87 1.19
N ILE A 91 -3.94 3.18 2.46
CA ILE A 91 -5.18 3.79 2.93
C ILE A 91 -4.84 5.05 3.70
N ARG A 92 -5.49 6.15 3.34
CA ARG A 92 -5.49 7.39 4.13
C ARG A 92 -6.88 7.64 4.67
N THR A 93 -6.98 7.90 5.97
CA THR A 93 -8.20 8.38 6.62
C THR A 93 -7.98 9.79 7.14
N LEU A 94 -8.77 10.75 6.64
CA LEU A 94 -8.83 12.11 7.17
C LEU A 94 -9.89 12.19 8.26
N VAL A 95 -9.49 12.69 9.43
CA VAL A 95 -10.37 12.96 10.55
C VAL A 95 -10.35 14.46 10.84
N GLU A 96 -11.52 15.08 10.89
CA GLU A 96 -11.68 16.46 11.37
C GLU A 96 -12.73 16.48 12.46
N LYS A 97 -12.49 17.22 13.55
CA LYS A 97 -13.44 17.30 14.69
C LYS A 97 -13.90 15.92 15.18
N LYS A 98 -12.97 14.96 15.23
CA LYS A 98 -13.19 13.56 15.63
C LYS A 98 -14.18 12.78 14.73
N ALA A 99 -14.43 13.25 13.51
CA ALA A 99 -15.24 12.56 12.52
C ALA A 99 -14.42 12.25 11.27
N VAL A 100 -14.62 11.07 10.69
CA VAL A 100 -14.01 10.71 9.41
C VAL A 100 -14.65 11.55 8.31
N VAL A 101 -13.85 12.40 7.66
CA VAL A 101 -14.30 13.29 6.57
C VAL A 101 -14.04 12.66 5.21
N GLU A 102 -12.90 11.98 5.04
CA GLU A 102 -12.51 11.39 3.77
C GLU A 102 -11.70 10.12 3.99
N ARG A 103 -11.85 9.15 3.08
CA ARG A 103 -10.91 8.04 2.94
C ARG A 103 -10.45 7.91 1.50
N ARG A 104 -9.14 7.75 1.30
CA ARG A 104 -8.50 7.55 0.00
C ARG A 104 -7.72 6.26 -0.01
N ALA A 105 -7.73 5.58 -1.15
CA ALA A 105 -7.01 4.34 -1.36
C ALA A 105 -6.12 4.44 -2.62
N LEU A 106 -4.94 3.83 -2.54
CA LEU A 106 -4.03 3.66 -3.68
C LEU A 106 -3.54 2.22 -3.69
N LEU A 107 -3.88 1.49 -4.77
CA LEU A 107 -3.51 0.09 -4.97
C LEU A 107 -2.26 0.01 -5.85
N LEU A 108 -1.24 -0.69 -5.38
CA LEU A 108 0.06 -0.78 -6.02
C LEU A 108 0.37 -2.24 -6.38
N GLN A 109 0.77 -2.47 -7.63
CA GLN A 109 1.47 -3.69 -8.02
C GLN A 109 2.97 -3.41 -7.99
N ALA A 110 3.68 -4.02 -7.05
CA ALA A 110 5.13 -3.92 -6.96
C ALA A 110 5.78 -4.69 -8.12
N LYS A 111 6.85 -4.11 -8.66
CA LYS A 111 7.73 -4.72 -9.65
C LYS A 111 9.15 -4.25 -9.46
N LYS A 112 10.10 -5.17 -9.36
CA LYS A 112 11.52 -4.84 -9.55
C LYS A 112 11.76 -4.39 -10.98
N SER A 113 12.55 -3.33 -11.15
CA SER A 113 12.84 -2.76 -12.47
C SER A 113 14.31 -2.35 -12.55
N ASP A 114 14.95 -2.77 -13.64
CA ASP A 114 16.37 -2.49 -13.88
C ASP A 114 16.55 -1.22 -14.72
N SER A 115 15.51 -0.80 -15.44
CA SER A 115 15.52 0.39 -16.29
C SER A 115 14.12 0.92 -16.57
N ILE A 116 14.09 2.20 -16.94
CA ILE A 116 12.92 2.92 -17.46
C ILE A 116 13.19 3.24 -18.94
N PRO A 117 12.22 3.05 -19.86
CA PRO A 117 10.86 2.58 -19.61
C PRO A 117 10.76 1.09 -19.27
N ALA A 118 9.95 0.78 -18.25
CA ALA A 118 9.71 -0.60 -17.82
C ALA A 118 8.69 -1.29 -18.75
N THR A 119 8.99 -2.54 -19.13
CA THR A 119 8.05 -3.38 -19.87
C THR A 119 7.38 -4.38 -18.92
N PRO A 120 6.04 -4.54 -18.96
CA PRO A 120 5.36 -5.53 -18.13
C PRO A 120 5.76 -6.96 -18.50
N ASP A 121 6.24 -7.70 -17.51
CA ASP A 121 6.58 -9.12 -17.59
C ASP A 121 5.35 -10.02 -17.77
N ASN A 122 4.21 -9.60 -17.22
CA ASN A 122 2.94 -10.33 -17.25
C ASN A 122 1.85 -9.54 -18.01
N LYS A 123 1.55 -9.99 -19.23
CA LYS A 123 0.52 -9.38 -20.10
C LYS A 123 -0.89 -9.40 -19.49
N ASN A 124 -1.22 -10.39 -18.67
CA ASN A 124 -2.52 -10.45 -18.00
C ASN A 124 -2.59 -9.46 -16.83
N GLN A 125 -1.49 -9.25 -16.09
CA GLN A 125 -1.39 -8.22 -15.05
C GLN A 125 -1.53 -6.81 -15.66
N TRP A 126 -0.82 -6.55 -16.75
CA TRP A 126 -0.91 -5.28 -17.46
C TRP A 126 -2.32 -5.01 -17.96
N HIS A 127 -2.96 -6.01 -18.58
CA HIS A 127 -4.35 -5.92 -19.04
C HIS A 127 -5.32 -5.59 -17.89
N LEU A 128 -5.11 -6.18 -16.71
CA LEU A 128 -5.93 -5.88 -15.53
C LEU A 128 -5.81 -4.40 -15.13
N TYR A 129 -4.59 -3.88 -15.01
CA TYR A 129 -4.33 -2.52 -14.53
C TYR A 129 -4.67 -1.45 -15.57
N GLU A 130 -4.47 -1.73 -16.85
CA GLU A 130 -4.80 -0.82 -17.95
C GLU A 130 -6.32 -0.68 -18.12
N GLN A 131 -7.06 -1.80 -18.11
CA GLN A 131 -8.46 -1.79 -18.54
C GLN A 131 -9.47 -1.96 -17.41
N TRP A 132 -9.04 -2.43 -16.23
CA TRP A 132 -9.92 -2.80 -15.12
C TRP A 132 -11.18 -3.57 -15.57
N PRO A 133 -11.03 -4.64 -16.38
CA PRO A 133 -12.16 -5.35 -16.95
C PRO A 133 -13.00 -6.00 -15.84
N SER A 134 -14.21 -6.44 -16.17
CA SER A 134 -14.96 -7.31 -15.27
C SER A 134 -14.14 -8.55 -14.90
N PHE A 135 -13.93 -8.78 -13.61
CA PHE A 135 -13.10 -9.86 -13.09
C PHE A 135 -13.84 -10.67 -12.02
N THR A 136 -13.36 -11.88 -11.77
CA THR A 136 -13.87 -12.77 -10.72
C THR A 136 -12.71 -13.17 -9.82
N TYR A 137 -12.89 -13.07 -8.50
CA TYR A 137 -11.89 -13.56 -7.55
C TYR A 137 -11.70 -15.08 -7.69
N ALA A 138 -10.44 -15.52 -7.78
CA ALA A 138 -10.05 -16.88 -8.09
C ALA A 138 -10.23 -17.84 -6.89
N ILE A 139 -9.84 -19.11 -7.08
CA ILE A 139 -10.06 -20.19 -6.10
C ILE A 139 -9.38 -19.88 -4.76
N ASN A 140 -8.19 -19.28 -4.81
CA ASN A 140 -7.38 -18.93 -3.64
C ASN A 140 -7.61 -17.46 -3.29
N SER A 141 -8.85 -17.09 -2.95
CA SER A 141 -9.20 -15.71 -2.56
C SER A 141 -10.18 -15.69 -1.37
N GLY A 142 -10.11 -16.72 -0.53
CA GLY A 142 -10.93 -16.82 0.67
C GLY A 142 -12.43 -16.70 0.39
N LEU A 143 -13.11 -15.85 1.15
CA LEU A 143 -14.56 -15.63 1.01
C LEU A 143 -14.91 -14.81 -0.23
N LEU A 144 -13.92 -14.31 -0.95
CA LEU A 144 -14.14 -13.62 -2.21
C LEU A 144 -14.30 -14.58 -3.39
N LYS A 145 -13.87 -15.84 -3.26
CA LYS A 145 -13.93 -16.84 -4.33
C LYS A 145 -15.26 -16.81 -5.09
N GLY A 146 -15.17 -16.66 -6.41
CA GLY A 146 -16.33 -16.65 -7.30
C GLY A 146 -17.12 -15.33 -7.33
N LYS A 147 -16.82 -14.37 -6.46
CA LYS A 147 -17.46 -13.06 -6.49
C LYS A 147 -16.94 -12.27 -7.70
N LYS A 148 -17.87 -11.75 -8.49
CA LYS A 148 -17.56 -10.91 -9.67
C LYS A 148 -17.54 -9.44 -9.31
N ARG A 149 -16.59 -8.69 -9.87
CA ARG A 149 -16.49 -7.23 -9.74
C ARG A 149 -16.36 -6.58 -11.11
N HIS A 150 -16.72 -5.31 -11.14
CA HIS A 150 -16.57 -4.46 -12.30
C HIS A 150 -16.48 -3.02 -11.79
N ILE A 151 -15.41 -2.34 -12.17
CA ILE A 151 -15.19 -0.93 -11.86
C ILE A 151 -15.57 -0.16 -13.14
N LYS A 152 -16.52 0.76 -13.03
CA LYS A 152 -17.02 1.57 -14.16
C LYS A 152 -16.58 3.02 -14.05
N GLU A 153 -16.06 3.39 -12.90
CA GLU A 153 -15.62 4.74 -12.59
C GLU A 153 -14.51 5.15 -13.57
N PRO A 154 -14.59 6.35 -14.15
CA PRO A 154 -13.50 6.86 -14.96
C PRO A 154 -12.27 7.09 -14.08
N ASP A 155 -11.12 7.07 -14.73
CA ASP A 155 -9.82 7.37 -14.14
C ASP A 155 -9.44 6.45 -12.96
N MET A 156 -8.91 5.29 -13.34
CA MET A 156 -8.29 4.36 -12.41
C MET A 156 -6.80 4.60 -12.25
N TYR A 157 -6.22 5.56 -12.96
CA TYR A 157 -4.78 5.83 -12.91
C TYR A 157 -4.37 6.47 -11.59
N ASP A 158 -5.24 7.27 -10.98
CA ASP A 158 -5.02 7.79 -9.62
C ASP A 158 -5.29 6.75 -8.53
N ALA A 159 -6.00 5.67 -8.86
CA ALA A 159 -6.43 4.64 -7.91
C ALA A 159 -5.50 3.44 -7.86
N ALA A 160 -4.92 3.08 -9.01
CA ALA A 160 -4.12 1.88 -9.17
C ALA A 160 -2.92 2.13 -10.09
N LYS A 161 -1.72 1.83 -9.58
CA LYS A 161 -0.45 2.10 -10.26
C LYS A 161 0.52 0.93 -10.11
N TYR A 162 1.53 0.89 -10.97
CA TYR A 162 2.73 0.09 -10.70
C TYR A 162 3.61 0.82 -9.70
N LEU A 163 4.18 0.10 -8.74
CA LEU A 163 5.32 0.51 -7.93
C LEU A 163 6.57 -0.15 -8.53
N LEU A 164 7.43 0.65 -9.16
CA LEU A 164 8.69 0.21 -9.75
C LEU A 164 9.82 0.41 -8.75
N ILE A 165 10.33 -0.69 -8.21
CA ILE A 165 11.43 -0.70 -7.27
C ILE A 165 12.73 -0.81 -8.07
N GLY A 166 13.38 0.33 -8.30
CA GLY A 166 14.65 0.41 -9.00
C GLY A 166 15.76 -0.38 -8.30
N GLN A 167 16.56 -1.10 -9.09
CA GLN A 167 17.78 -1.77 -8.62
C GLN A 167 19.03 -0.89 -8.72
N CYS A 168 18.94 0.27 -9.37
CA CYS A 168 20.08 1.15 -9.57
C CYS A 168 20.42 1.97 -8.33
N VAL A 169 21.70 1.92 -7.95
CA VAL A 169 22.40 3.09 -7.43
C VAL A 169 22.43 4.07 -8.59
N ALA A 170 21.58 5.10 -8.58
CA ALA A 170 21.47 6.02 -9.70
C ALA A 170 22.88 6.53 -10.08
N PRO A 171 23.33 6.40 -11.34
CA PRO A 171 24.59 7.00 -11.75
C PRO A 171 24.54 8.49 -11.43
N SER A 172 25.67 9.08 -11.08
CA SER A 172 25.81 10.42 -10.51
C SER A 172 25.20 11.58 -11.32
N ASN A 173 24.61 11.29 -12.47
CA ASN A 173 24.09 12.22 -13.45
C ASN A 173 22.56 12.09 -13.62
N CYS A 174 21.90 11.03 -13.12
CA CYS A 174 20.43 10.92 -13.02
C CYS A 174 19.85 11.74 -11.84
N ARG A 175 20.70 12.58 -11.25
CA ARG A 175 20.58 13.25 -9.96
C ARG A 175 19.62 14.45 -9.92
N HIS A 176 18.93 14.77 -11.01
CA HIS A 176 18.33 16.09 -11.18
C HIS A 176 16.84 16.15 -11.49
N MET A 177 16.13 15.04 -11.69
CA MET A 177 14.78 15.12 -12.28
C MET A 177 13.59 14.83 -11.36
N CYS A 178 13.75 14.09 -10.26
CA CYS A 178 12.56 13.56 -9.56
C CYS A 178 12.00 14.40 -8.39
N CYS A 179 12.70 15.46 -7.94
CA CYS A 179 12.33 16.24 -6.74
C CYS A 179 12.41 17.77 -6.90
N VAL A 180 12.48 18.29 -8.14
CA VAL A 180 12.80 19.72 -8.39
C VAL A 180 11.73 20.68 -7.84
N GLY A 181 10.48 20.20 -7.70
CA GLY A 181 9.33 21.02 -7.28
C GLY A 181 8.93 20.91 -5.81
N TRP A 182 9.60 20.09 -4.99
CA TRP A 182 9.07 19.72 -3.67
C TRP A 182 10.08 19.76 -2.54
N PRO A 183 9.67 19.84 -1.25
CA PRO A 183 10.59 19.98 -0.13
C PRO A 183 11.60 18.83 0.00
N CYS A 184 11.35 17.73 -0.71
CA CYS A 184 12.26 16.60 -0.88
C CYS A 184 13.61 16.96 -1.52
N HIS A 185 13.75 18.10 -2.21
CA HIS A 185 15.05 18.53 -2.77
C HIS A 185 16.14 18.67 -1.69
N LEU A 186 15.77 19.03 -0.45
CA LEU A 186 16.72 19.13 0.66
C LEU A 186 17.14 17.75 1.18
N LEU A 187 16.22 16.79 1.16
CA LEU A 187 16.42 15.41 1.60
C LEU A 187 17.21 14.57 0.58
N TYR A 188 17.14 14.97 -0.68
CA TYR A 188 17.91 14.40 -1.78
C TYR A 188 19.43 14.41 -1.52
N LYS A 189 19.94 15.39 -0.76
CA LYS A 189 21.36 15.45 -0.39
C LYS A 189 21.82 14.28 0.49
N PHE A 190 20.90 13.63 1.20
CA PHE A 190 21.22 12.61 2.20
C PHE A 190 20.89 11.19 1.72
N HIS A 191 19.96 11.02 0.77
CA HIS A 191 19.49 9.71 0.33
C HIS A 191 19.18 9.68 -1.18
N SER A 192 20.22 9.69 -2.02
CA SER A 192 20.08 9.64 -3.49
C SER A 192 19.34 8.41 -4.00
N ASP A 193 19.39 7.32 -3.25
CA ASP A 193 18.87 6.01 -3.67
C ASP A 193 17.33 5.97 -3.66
N ILE A 194 16.67 6.85 -2.92
CA ILE A 194 15.20 6.95 -2.89
C ILE A 194 14.64 7.34 -4.26
N CYS A 195 15.43 8.07 -5.05
CA CYS A 195 15.00 8.61 -6.34
C CYS A 195 14.96 7.56 -7.46
N CYS A 196 15.39 6.31 -7.20
CA CYS A 196 15.29 5.24 -8.19
C CYS A 196 13.97 4.46 -8.12
N HIS A 197 13.08 4.80 -7.19
CA HIS A 197 11.76 4.17 -7.06
C HIS A 197 10.66 5.06 -7.63
N TYR A 198 9.78 4.47 -8.43
CA TYR A 198 8.77 5.21 -9.16
C TYR A 198 7.40 4.59 -9.00
N THR A 199 6.36 5.41 -9.09
CA THR A 199 5.05 4.92 -9.53
C THR A 199 4.87 5.18 -11.01
N ALA A 200 4.07 4.35 -11.66
CA ALA A 200 3.83 4.50 -13.09
C ALA A 200 2.43 4.01 -13.50
N GLN A 201 1.93 4.58 -14.60
CA GLN A 201 0.64 4.22 -15.16
C GLN A 201 0.78 3.06 -16.16
N PRO A 202 -0.19 2.14 -16.21
CA PRO A 202 -0.19 0.94 -17.06
C PRO A 202 -0.51 1.26 -18.53
N THR A 203 0.10 2.29 -19.12
CA THR A 203 -0.14 2.71 -20.52
C THR A 203 0.38 1.69 -21.53
N LYS A 204 0.06 1.88 -22.82
CA LYS A 204 0.63 1.11 -23.95
C LYS A 204 1.34 2.06 -24.93
N PRO A 205 2.38 1.59 -25.67
CA PRO A 205 2.91 0.22 -25.73
C PRO A 205 3.93 -0.11 -24.63
N GLU A 206 4.19 0.80 -23.71
CA GLU A 206 5.09 0.64 -22.56
C GLU A 206 4.44 1.29 -21.33
N ILE A 207 4.85 0.88 -20.12
CA ILE A 207 4.50 1.64 -18.90
C ILE A 207 5.02 3.07 -19.08
N SER A 208 4.29 4.07 -18.60
CA SER A 208 4.73 5.45 -18.70
C SER A 208 4.19 6.31 -17.56
N ARG A 209 4.37 7.63 -17.66
CA ARG A 209 3.95 8.62 -16.65
C ARG A 209 4.55 8.30 -15.28
N TYR A 210 5.87 8.15 -15.29
CA TYR A 210 6.67 7.89 -14.11
C TYR A 210 6.62 9.08 -13.17
N ARG A 211 6.46 8.78 -11.88
CA ARG A 211 6.55 9.75 -10.79
C ARG A 211 7.42 9.18 -9.69
N CYS A 212 8.22 10.01 -9.02
CA CYS A 212 8.96 9.59 -7.83
C CYS A 212 8.01 8.95 -6.80
N PHE A 213 8.36 7.79 -6.26
CA PHE A 213 7.50 7.09 -5.31
C PHE A 213 7.39 7.84 -3.97
N ALA A 214 8.49 8.46 -3.51
CA ALA A 214 8.46 9.34 -2.34
C ALA A 214 7.48 10.49 -2.54
N GLU A 215 7.49 11.07 -3.75
CA GLU A 215 6.58 12.15 -4.12
C GLU A 215 5.12 11.69 -4.02
N GLU A 216 4.81 10.56 -4.65
CA GLU A 216 3.48 9.96 -4.66
C GLU A 216 2.94 9.65 -3.24
N ILE A 217 3.78 9.11 -2.34
CA ILE A 217 3.36 8.79 -0.97
C ILE A 217 2.97 10.06 -0.22
N VAL A 218 3.84 11.07 -0.20
CA VAL A 218 3.56 12.30 0.56
C VAL A 218 2.31 13.00 -0.03
N ASP A 219 2.09 12.91 -1.35
CA ASP A 219 0.92 13.51 -2.00
C ASP A 219 -0.34 12.75 -1.64
N PHE A 220 -0.23 11.43 -1.56
CA PHE A 220 -1.28 10.57 -1.03
C PHE A 220 -1.61 10.95 0.42
N LEU A 221 -0.61 11.18 1.28
CA LEU A 221 -0.79 11.61 2.67
C LEU A 221 -1.39 13.01 2.80
N ALA A 222 -1.06 13.92 1.89
CA ALA A 222 -1.66 15.25 1.79
C ALA A 222 -3.11 15.21 1.27
N GLY A 223 -3.55 14.09 0.69
CA GLY A 223 -4.88 13.94 0.07
C GLY A 223 -4.94 14.38 -1.39
N ASN A 224 -3.79 14.57 -2.05
CA ASN A 224 -3.69 14.95 -3.46
C ASN A 224 -3.64 13.74 -4.41
N ALA A 225 -3.29 12.54 -3.91
CA ALA A 225 -3.25 11.31 -4.69
C ALA A 225 -4.17 10.21 -4.11
N GLY A 226 -4.35 9.12 -4.85
CA GLY A 226 -5.29 8.07 -4.52
C GLY A 226 -6.73 8.39 -4.92
N LYS A 227 -7.62 7.39 -4.87
CA LYS A 227 -9.05 7.55 -5.17
C LYS A 227 -9.89 7.41 -3.91
N VAL A 228 -10.86 8.30 -3.75
CA VAL A 228 -11.78 8.31 -2.61
C VAL A 228 -12.62 7.04 -2.55
N PHE A 229 -12.83 6.51 -1.34
CA PHE A 229 -13.76 5.41 -1.11
C PHE A 229 -14.61 5.58 0.15
N ILE A 230 -15.74 4.85 0.22
CA ILE A 230 -16.69 4.90 1.33
C ILE A 230 -16.57 3.62 2.15
N TYR A 231 -16.38 3.76 3.47
CA TYR A 231 -16.33 2.66 4.42
C TYR A 231 -16.87 3.10 5.80
N PRO A 232 -17.73 2.32 6.48
CA PRO A 232 -18.52 1.24 5.91
C PRO A 232 -19.44 1.79 4.81
N PRO A 233 -19.80 1.00 3.79
CA PRO A 233 -20.66 1.46 2.71
C PRO A 233 -22.03 1.88 3.26
N GLN A 234 -22.38 3.15 3.11
CA GLN A 234 -23.67 3.70 3.54
C GLN A 234 -24.86 3.07 2.79
N ARG A 235 -24.62 2.47 1.62
CA ARG A 235 -25.63 1.80 0.79
C ARG A 235 -25.19 0.36 0.47
N PRO A 236 -26.06 -0.65 0.64
CA PRO A 236 -25.75 -2.06 0.35
C PRO A 236 -25.26 -2.32 -1.08
N ARG A 237 -25.64 -1.45 -2.03
CA ARG A 237 -25.37 -1.56 -3.47
C ARG A 237 -24.15 -0.77 -3.97
N LEU A 238 -23.29 -0.28 -3.07
CA LEU A 238 -22.02 0.32 -3.50
C LEU A 238 -21.21 -0.73 -4.28
N ASN A 239 -20.99 -0.45 -5.56
CA ASN A 239 -20.28 -1.27 -6.55
C ASN A 239 -18.95 -0.60 -6.91
N GLY A 240 -18.20 -1.18 -7.85
CA GLY A 240 -16.98 -0.58 -8.38
C GLY A 240 -15.84 -0.51 -7.36
N TRP A 241 -15.10 0.61 -7.37
CA TRP A 241 -13.90 0.82 -6.57
C TRP A 241 -14.16 0.64 -5.07
N HIS A 242 -15.24 1.24 -4.57
CA HIS A 242 -15.65 1.12 -3.17
C HIS A 242 -15.81 -0.33 -2.72
N LYS A 243 -16.38 -1.16 -3.60
CA LYS A 243 -16.61 -2.57 -3.30
C LYS A 243 -15.31 -3.36 -3.28
N VAL A 244 -14.42 -3.09 -4.24
CA VAL A 244 -13.11 -3.74 -4.32
C VAL A 244 -12.27 -3.40 -3.09
N ILE A 245 -12.17 -2.12 -2.72
CA ILE A 245 -11.42 -1.70 -1.53
C ILE A 245 -11.97 -2.33 -0.25
N ARG A 246 -13.30 -2.35 -0.07
CA ARG A 246 -13.91 -3.06 1.06
C ARG A 246 -13.53 -4.55 1.06
N ASP A 247 -13.62 -5.22 -0.08
CA ASP A 247 -13.29 -6.65 -0.16
C ASP A 247 -11.84 -6.92 0.26
N LEU A 248 -10.90 -6.06 -0.13
CA LEU A 248 -9.49 -6.15 0.26
C LEU A 248 -9.31 -5.92 1.77
N ILE A 249 -9.90 -4.86 2.32
CA ILE A 249 -9.87 -4.53 3.75
C ILE A 249 -10.46 -5.69 4.59
N ASP A 250 -11.68 -6.13 4.24
CA ASP A 250 -12.41 -7.15 4.99
C ASP A 250 -11.69 -8.50 4.98
N GLU A 251 -11.10 -8.91 3.85
CA GLU A 251 -10.34 -10.16 3.79
C GLU A 251 -9.01 -10.07 4.53
N THR A 252 -8.27 -8.96 4.42
CA THR A 252 -7.03 -8.77 5.18
C THR A 252 -7.31 -8.74 6.69
N ALA A 253 -8.37 -8.05 7.13
CA ALA A 253 -8.77 -8.01 8.54
C ALA A 253 -9.11 -9.40 9.09
N LYS A 254 -9.76 -10.27 8.30
CA LYS A 254 -10.02 -11.66 8.70
C LYS A 254 -8.76 -12.51 8.75
N ALA A 255 -7.85 -12.35 7.79
CA ALA A 255 -6.59 -13.09 7.79
C ALA A 255 -5.76 -12.79 9.05
N LYS A 256 -5.75 -11.53 9.48
CA LYS A 256 -5.24 -11.13 10.79
C LYS A 256 -5.90 -11.89 11.94
N SER A 257 -7.24 -11.94 12.01
CA SER A 257 -7.95 -12.63 13.10
C SER A 257 -7.60 -14.13 13.20
N VAL A 258 -7.44 -14.81 12.06
CA VAL A 258 -7.08 -16.23 12.02
C VAL A 258 -5.67 -16.45 12.59
N LEU A 259 -4.73 -15.56 12.29
CA LEU A 259 -3.34 -15.69 12.71
C LEU A 259 -3.16 -15.37 14.20
N ILE A 260 -3.84 -14.33 14.70
CA ILE A 260 -3.85 -14.01 16.14
C ILE A 260 -4.45 -15.16 16.95
N GLY A 261 -5.55 -15.77 16.48
CA GLY A 261 -6.15 -16.93 17.16
C GLY A 261 -5.24 -18.15 17.24
N ARG A 262 -4.40 -18.38 16.21
CA ARG A 262 -3.36 -19.44 16.21
C ARG A 262 -2.24 -19.15 17.20
N ALA A 263 -1.76 -17.90 17.25
CA ALA A 263 -0.71 -17.48 18.18
C ALA A 263 -1.17 -17.53 19.66
N ALA A 264 -2.46 -17.31 19.92
CA ALA A 264 -3.07 -17.36 21.25
C ALA A 264 -3.42 -18.79 21.74
N GLY A 265 -2.98 -19.85 21.04
CA GLY A 265 -3.15 -21.24 21.49
C GLY A 265 -4.57 -21.81 21.35
N VAL A 266 -5.44 -21.19 20.55
CA VAL A 266 -6.78 -21.73 20.27
C VAL A 266 -6.63 -22.93 19.32
N SER A 267 -6.68 -24.13 19.90
CA SER A 267 -6.38 -25.42 19.30
C SER A 267 -7.40 -25.85 18.24
N GLY A 268 -7.24 -25.38 17.01
CA GLY A 268 -7.71 -26.10 15.83
C GLY A 268 -6.65 -27.12 15.42
N LYS A 269 -6.91 -28.43 15.63
CA LYS A 269 -6.07 -29.53 15.15
C LYS A 269 -5.87 -29.48 13.63
N LYS A 270 -4.83 -28.79 13.15
CA LYS A 270 -4.16 -29.03 11.86
C LYS A 270 -2.70 -28.57 11.94
N GLU A 271 -1.80 -29.51 12.19
CA GLU A 271 -0.39 -29.36 11.81
C GLU A 271 -0.25 -29.67 10.30
N ARG A 272 0.06 -28.65 9.48
CA ARG A 272 1.00 -28.70 8.32
C ARG A 272 0.86 -27.47 7.41
N GLY A 273 2.01 -26.86 7.11
CA GLY A 273 2.24 -25.92 5.99
C GLY A 273 2.56 -24.49 6.42
N ASN A 274 3.82 -24.05 6.27
CA ASN A 274 4.31 -22.68 6.50
C ASN A 274 3.52 -21.64 5.66
N GLY A 275 2.37 -21.21 6.16
CA GLY A 275 1.43 -20.35 5.45
C GLY A 275 1.07 -19.14 6.28
N THR A 276 1.55 -17.99 5.81
CA THR A 276 1.25 -16.59 6.19
C THR A 276 2.12 -15.97 7.28
N LEU A 277 3.03 -15.07 6.87
CA LEU A 277 3.61 -14.03 7.73
C LEU A 277 2.68 -12.82 7.67
N SER A 278 1.93 -12.59 8.76
CA SER A 278 1.26 -11.32 9.01
C SER A 278 1.83 -10.74 10.29
N PHE A 279 2.33 -9.52 10.22
CA PHE A 279 2.72 -8.76 11.39
C PHE A 279 1.95 -7.45 11.39
N MET A 280 1.73 -6.93 12.59
CA MET A 280 1.09 -5.64 12.80
C MET A 280 2.10 -4.70 13.43
N ILE A 281 2.15 -3.49 12.90
CA ILE A 281 2.74 -2.36 13.61
C ILE A 281 1.64 -1.34 13.81
N SER A 282 1.44 -0.95 15.06
CA SER A 282 0.82 0.30 15.43
C SER A 282 1.51 0.77 16.69
N THR A 283 2.15 1.93 16.66
CA THR A 283 2.73 2.51 17.89
C THR A 283 1.69 3.35 18.65
N THR A 284 0.51 3.57 18.05
CA THR A 284 -0.58 4.36 18.62
C THR A 284 -1.92 3.66 18.44
N GLN A 285 -2.80 3.71 19.43
CA GLN A 285 -4.18 3.26 19.27
C GLN A 285 -5.01 4.39 18.64
N SER A 286 -5.64 4.12 17.50
CA SER A 286 -6.59 5.05 16.88
C SER A 286 -7.91 4.32 16.60
N PRO A 287 -9.07 4.86 16.98
CA PRO A 287 -10.37 4.23 16.72
C PRO A 287 -10.76 4.28 15.24
N TYR A 288 -9.96 4.96 14.39
CA TYR A 288 -10.27 5.17 12.99
C TYR A 288 -9.63 4.14 12.05
N TYR A 289 -8.71 3.30 12.58
CA TYR A 289 -8.10 2.23 11.82
C TYR A 289 -9.15 1.21 11.34
N LEU A 290 -8.98 0.73 10.12
CA LEU A 290 -9.87 -0.23 9.48
C LEU A 290 -9.41 -1.67 9.65
N VAL A 291 -8.09 -1.89 9.72
CA VAL A 291 -7.48 -3.22 9.73
C VAL A 291 -6.57 -3.42 10.93
N VAL A 292 -5.87 -2.36 11.33
CA VAL A 292 -4.98 -2.33 12.48
C VAL A 292 -5.86 -2.12 13.73
N ASP A 293 -5.92 -3.08 14.64
CA ASP A 293 -6.77 -2.98 15.83
C ASP A 293 -5.86 -3.11 17.03
N GLY A 294 -5.98 -2.19 17.98
CA GLY A 294 -5.03 -1.94 19.07
C GLY A 294 -4.91 -3.07 20.11
N ASN A 295 -5.64 -4.17 19.92
CA ASN A 295 -5.62 -5.37 20.76
C ASN A 295 -4.70 -6.48 20.24
N GLY A 296 -4.10 -6.33 19.06
CA GLY A 296 -2.96 -7.17 18.70
C GLY A 296 -1.76 -6.72 19.50
N THR A 297 -1.09 -7.63 20.22
CA THR A 297 0.26 -7.37 20.72
C THR A 297 1.07 -6.83 19.54
N ALA A 298 1.42 -5.54 19.57
CA ALA A 298 2.45 -5.03 18.68
C ALA A 298 3.62 -5.98 18.86
N ASN A 299 3.99 -6.73 17.82
CA ASN A 299 5.30 -7.34 17.85
C ASN A 299 6.24 -6.14 17.83
N SER A 300 6.71 -5.75 19.02
CA SER A 300 7.78 -4.78 19.23
C SER A 300 9.11 -5.38 18.79
N ASP A 301 9.09 -6.25 17.78
CA ASP A 301 10.30 -6.71 17.12
C ASP A 301 10.97 -5.46 16.56
N THR A 302 12.27 -5.33 16.78
CA THR A 302 13.04 -4.16 16.32
C THR A 302 13.40 -4.23 14.84
N THR A 303 12.91 -5.25 14.13
CA THR A 303 13.27 -5.55 12.75
C THR A 303 12.07 -5.98 11.91
N PRO A 304 12.03 -5.62 10.60
CA PRO A 304 11.06 -6.18 9.67
C PRO A 304 11.05 -7.71 9.70
N PRO A 305 9.92 -8.39 9.46
CA PRO A 305 9.92 -9.84 9.42
C PRO A 305 10.78 -10.36 8.26
N LYS A 306 11.31 -11.56 8.42
CA LYS A 306 11.99 -12.28 7.35
C LYS A 306 10.96 -13.07 6.54
N VAL A 307 10.79 -12.71 5.27
CA VAL A 307 10.01 -13.43 4.27
C VAL A 307 10.91 -14.51 3.62
N PRO A 308 10.58 -15.81 3.75
CA PRO A 308 11.35 -16.87 3.12
C PRO A 308 11.40 -16.74 1.59
N ARG A 309 12.53 -17.15 1.00
CA ARG A 309 12.75 -17.11 -0.46
C ARG A 309 11.86 -18.10 -1.23
N ASP A 310 11.70 -19.31 -0.68
CA ASP A 310 10.89 -20.37 -1.26
C ASP A 310 9.55 -20.45 -0.53
N TRP A 311 8.62 -19.59 -0.92
CA TRP A 311 7.28 -19.57 -0.33
C TRP A 311 6.30 -20.32 -1.24
N SER A 312 5.78 -21.45 -0.76
CA SER A 312 4.72 -22.17 -1.46
C SER A 312 3.37 -21.51 -1.22
N GLN A 313 2.52 -21.44 -2.25
CA GLN A 313 1.13 -21.00 -2.13
C GLN A 313 0.36 -21.97 -1.23
N GLY A 314 0.45 -21.77 0.09
CA GLY A 314 -0.39 -22.46 1.07
C GLY A 314 -1.81 -21.88 1.09
N ASP A 315 -2.78 -22.73 1.42
CA ASP A 315 -4.23 -22.44 1.40
C ASP A 315 -4.73 -21.38 2.42
N ASP A 316 -3.83 -20.81 3.23
CA ASP A 316 -4.19 -20.11 4.46
C ASP A 316 -3.96 -18.59 4.44
N GLY A 317 -3.16 -18.05 3.50
CA GLY A 317 -2.97 -16.60 3.38
C GLY A 317 -4.10 -15.97 2.61
N ARG A 318 -4.83 -15.02 3.17
CA ARG A 318 -5.96 -14.33 2.53
C ARG A 318 -5.76 -12.81 2.66
N GLY A 319 -6.06 -12.05 1.62
CA GLY A 319 -5.91 -10.58 1.65
C GLY A 319 -4.58 -10.07 1.13
N ILE A 320 -4.42 -8.75 1.16
CA ILE A 320 -3.32 -7.95 0.59
C ILE A 320 -2.55 -7.22 1.70
N SER A 321 -1.29 -6.87 1.44
CA SER A 321 -0.55 -5.96 2.34
C SER A 321 -1.21 -4.59 2.38
N ILE A 322 -1.36 -4.03 3.58
CA ILE A 322 -2.02 -2.74 3.82
C ILE A 322 -1.10 -1.85 4.67
N ILE A 323 -0.96 -0.59 4.26
CA ILE A 323 -0.47 0.48 5.13
C ILE A 323 -1.60 1.48 5.29
N GLU A 324 -1.97 1.76 6.52
CA GLU A 324 -3.03 2.70 6.87
C GLU A 324 -2.44 3.90 7.60
N VAL A 325 -2.78 5.10 7.15
CA VAL A 325 -2.37 6.36 7.78
C VAL A 325 -3.62 7.17 8.12
N ILE A 326 -3.72 7.56 9.39
CA ILE A 326 -4.72 8.49 9.90
C ILE A 326 -4.09 9.86 9.95
N VAL A 327 -4.76 10.86 9.37
CA VAL A 327 -4.42 12.26 9.57
C VAL A 327 -5.57 12.95 10.29
N GLU A 328 -5.32 13.37 11.53
CA GLU A 328 -6.29 14.03 12.37
C GLU A 328 -6.03 15.53 12.42
N LYS A 329 -7.02 16.34 12.09
CA LYS A 329 -6.94 17.80 12.20
C LYS A 329 -7.45 18.26 13.56
N GLY A 330 -6.57 18.86 14.35
CA GLY A 330 -6.92 19.55 15.58
C GLY A 330 -7.74 20.81 15.31
N GLU A 331 -8.55 21.20 16.29
CA GLU A 331 -9.28 22.47 16.24
C GLU A 331 -8.27 23.62 16.24
N SER A 332 -8.37 24.51 15.23
CA SER A 332 -7.68 25.79 15.29
C SER A 332 -8.31 26.55 16.45
N SER A 333 -7.55 26.82 17.50
CA SER A 333 -7.95 27.74 18.55
C SER A 333 -8.11 29.13 17.91
N THR A 334 -9.31 29.44 17.44
CA THR A 334 -9.72 30.82 17.22
C THR A 334 -9.76 31.46 18.60
N LEU A 335 -8.64 32.06 19.00
CA LEU A 335 -8.64 33.08 20.05
C LEU A 335 -9.48 34.23 19.49
N SER A 336 -10.73 34.30 19.93
CA SER A 336 -11.63 35.44 19.77
C SER A 336 -11.27 36.54 20.76
#